data_AF-A0A1G4AXT7-F1
#
_entry.id   AF-A0A1G4AXT7-F1
#
_cell.length_a   1.000
_cell.length_b   1.000
_cell.length_c   1.000
_cell.angle_alpha   90.00
_cell.angle_beta   90.00
_cell.angle_gamma   90.00
#
_symmetry.space_group_name_H-M   'P 1'
#
loop_
_entity.id
_entity.type
_entity.pdbx_description
1 polymer ?
#
loop_
_entity_poly.entity_id
_entity_poly.type
_entity_poly.pdbx_seq_one_letter_code
_entity_poly.pdbx_strand_id
1 'polypeptide(L)'
;MLAPVARFLPRHAARVNFSRAVSSLSSNPRIKVLPADASRASFLLSYLEDEPPNKRIAIGFSTTDPPTPRSFIENQTFTKILYEVLAEHAHKDKDLLSQAQAFAGPGGANLGSGGVFFAQKNKSRSPSKVGSSGAGGASAQGGAGGGGHGGYVHLSDSRNPPDFGRIAWPEDILGSVEVDQSGNIIGQLEPSGTYRIITNEGILGLSPYLSGKLVERLRAEDEKDHS
;
A
#
# COMPACT_ATOMS: atom_id res chain seq x y z
N MET A 1 1.34 -70.21 -42.00
CA MET A 1 2.03 -68.94 -41.66
C MET A 1 1.02 -68.03 -40.97
N LEU A 2 1.16 -67.80 -39.67
CA LEU A 2 0.25 -66.98 -38.85
C LEU A 2 0.88 -65.59 -38.67
N ALA A 3 0.25 -64.55 -39.20
CA ALA A 3 0.65 -63.16 -38.98
C ALA A 3 -0.03 -62.61 -37.71
N PRO A 4 0.68 -61.89 -36.82
CA PRO A 4 0.06 -61.31 -35.64
C PRO A 4 -0.58 -59.96 -36.00
N VAL A 5 -1.86 -59.80 -35.66
CA VAL A 5 -2.59 -58.53 -35.75
C VAL A 5 -2.23 -57.69 -34.53
N ALA A 6 -1.42 -56.64 -34.74
CA ALA A 6 -1.11 -55.66 -33.71
C ALA A 6 -2.28 -54.66 -33.56
N ARG A 7 -3.01 -54.72 -32.45
CA ARG A 7 -3.99 -53.70 -32.06
C ARG A 7 -3.25 -52.54 -31.40
N PHE A 8 -3.11 -51.42 -32.10
CA PHE A 8 -2.72 -50.14 -31.50
C PHE A 8 -3.92 -49.54 -30.77
N LEU A 9 -3.86 -49.48 -29.45
CA LEU A 9 -4.78 -48.65 -28.65
C LEU A 9 -4.32 -47.19 -28.74
N PRO A 10 -5.20 -46.22 -29.02
CA PRO A 10 -4.85 -44.82 -28.93
C PRO A 10 -4.54 -44.50 -27.46
N ARG A 11 -3.30 -44.12 -27.17
CA ARG A 11 -2.94 -43.48 -25.91
C ARG A 11 -3.66 -42.13 -25.87
N HIS A 12 -4.83 -42.10 -25.24
CA HIS A 12 -5.41 -40.85 -24.79
C HIS A 12 -4.40 -40.22 -23.82
N ALA A 13 -3.62 -39.26 -24.32
CA ALA A 13 -2.86 -38.35 -23.48
C ALA A 13 -3.90 -37.55 -22.69
N ALA A 14 -4.25 -38.03 -21.50
CA ALA A 14 -4.97 -37.24 -20.54
C ALA A 14 -4.15 -35.96 -20.34
N ARG A 15 -4.68 -34.82 -20.78
CA ARG A 15 -4.20 -33.52 -20.32
C ARG A 15 -4.37 -33.55 -18.80
N VAL A 16 -3.28 -33.83 -18.10
CA VAL A 16 -3.21 -33.60 -16.66
C VAL A 16 -3.28 -32.09 -16.52
N ASN A 17 -4.49 -31.59 -16.29
CA ASN A 17 -4.69 -30.24 -15.79
C ASN A 17 -4.09 -30.25 -14.40
N PHE A 18 -2.82 -29.86 -14.29
CA PHE A 18 -2.21 -29.55 -13.00
C PHE A 18 -3.01 -28.37 -12.44
N SER A 19 -3.96 -28.66 -11.55
CA SER A 19 -4.62 -27.64 -10.73
C SER A 19 -3.52 -26.91 -9.97
N ARG A 20 -3.23 -25.68 -10.38
CA ARG A 20 -2.17 -24.89 -9.78
C ARG A 20 -2.63 -24.54 -8.36
N ALA A 21 -1.84 -24.92 -7.36
CA ALA A 21 -2.13 -24.53 -5.98
C ALA A 21 -1.96 -23.02 -5.86
N VAL A 22 -3.07 -22.31 -5.72
CA VAL A 22 -3.12 -20.88 -5.47
C VAL A 22 -2.97 -20.70 -3.97
N SER A 23 -1.77 -20.35 -3.49
CA SER A 23 -1.58 -19.97 -2.08
C SER A 23 -1.86 -18.48 -1.92
N SER A 24 -2.58 -18.10 -0.87
CA SER A 24 -2.72 -16.70 -0.47
C SER A 24 -1.62 -16.35 0.52
N LEU A 25 -1.03 -15.16 0.41
CA LEU A 25 -0.05 -14.70 1.39
C LEU A 25 -0.71 -14.50 2.76
N SER A 26 -0.06 -14.96 3.83
CA SER A 26 -0.54 -14.76 5.20
C SER A 26 -0.60 -13.29 5.61
N SER A 27 0.26 -12.45 5.03
CA SER A 27 0.31 -11.01 5.29
C SER A 27 -0.81 -10.24 4.59
N ASN A 28 -1.24 -10.70 3.41
CA ASN A 28 -2.36 -10.12 2.69
C ASN A 28 -3.12 -11.20 1.92
N PRO A 29 -4.32 -11.62 2.38
CA PRO A 29 -5.06 -12.72 1.77
C PRO A 29 -5.62 -12.37 0.38
N ARG A 30 -5.64 -11.09 0.00
CA ARG A 30 -6.06 -10.65 -1.34
C ARG A 30 -4.97 -10.84 -2.39
N ILE A 31 -3.72 -11.03 -1.97
CA ILE A 31 -2.61 -11.27 -2.88
C ILE A 31 -2.38 -12.76 -2.98
N LYS A 32 -2.44 -13.23 -4.22
CA LYS A 32 -2.37 -14.63 -4.62
C LYS A 32 -0.96 -14.92 -5.12
N VAL A 33 -0.43 -16.06 -4.71
CA VAL A 33 0.87 -16.58 -5.09
C VAL A 33 0.65 -17.71 -6.09
N LEU A 34 1.14 -17.54 -7.31
CA LEU A 34 0.77 -18.34 -8.48
C LEU A 34 1.99 -18.90 -9.20
N PRO A 35 2.60 -20.04 -8.78
CA PRO A 35 3.94 -20.52 -9.18
C PRO A 35 4.66 -19.58 -10.17
N ALA A 36 5.19 -19.93 -11.33
CA ALA A 36 5.41 -18.99 -12.46
C ALA A 36 6.04 -19.81 -13.57
N ASP A 37 6.91 -20.71 -13.13
CA ASP A 37 7.53 -21.79 -13.88
C ASP A 37 7.81 -22.95 -12.92
N ALA A 38 7.71 -24.20 -13.36
CA ALA A 38 8.07 -25.35 -12.53
C ALA A 38 9.59 -25.56 -12.44
N SER A 39 10.34 -24.92 -13.35
CA SER A 39 11.79 -25.10 -13.51
C SER A 39 12.65 -24.12 -12.70
N ARG A 40 12.09 -22.95 -12.34
CA ARG A 40 12.69 -21.99 -11.42
C ARG A 40 11.70 -21.82 -10.28
N ALA A 41 12.15 -21.93 -9.03
CA ALA A 41 11.32 -21.69 -7.84
C ALA A 41 10.96 -20.19 -7.72
N SER A 42 10.26 -19.68 -8.73
CA SER A 42 9.76 -18.33 -8.84
C SER A 42 8.26 -18.36 -8.64
N PHE A 43 7.79 -17.50 -7.76
CA PHE A 43 6.41 -17.26 -7.39
C PHE A 43 5.93 -15.94 -7.99
N LEU A 44 4.83 -15.94 -8.72
CA LEU A 44 4.19 -14.75 -9.24
C LEU A 44 3.20 -14.24 -8.19
N LEU A 45 3.28 -12.96 -7.85
CA LEU A 45 2.33 -12.30 -6.96
C LEU A 45 1.32 -11.51 -7.80
N SER A 46 0.04 -11.82 -7.66
CA SER A 46 -1.05 -11.19 -8.42
C SER A 46 -2.25 -10.93 -7.53
N TYR A 47 -3.04 -9.90 -7.87
CA TYR A 47 -4.38 -9.70 -7.30
C TYR A 47 -5.46 -10.51 -8.02
N LEU A 48 -5.20 -10.90 -9.27
CA LEU A 48 -6.13 -11.66 -10.10
C LEU A 48 -5.76 -13.13 -10.17
N GLU A 49 -6.78 -13.99 -10.29
CA GLU A 49 -6.67 -15.46 -10.29
C GLU A 49 -6.77 -16.06 -11.70
N ASP A 50 -6.59 -15.27 -12.75
CA ASP A 50 -6.89 -15.69 -14.11
C ASP A 50 -5.94 -16.78 -14.64
N GLU A 51 -6.51 -17.70 -15.43
CA GLU A 51 -5.79 -18.78 -16.13
C GLU A 51 -5.82 -18.52 -17.65
N PRO A 52 -4.70 -18.16 -18.32
CA PRO A 52 -3.33 -18.03 -17.82
C PRO A 52 -3.07 -16.68 -17.12
N PRO A 53 -2.17 -16.64 -16.12
CA PRO A 53 -1.91 -15.41 -15.37
C PRO A 53 -1.17 -14.39 -16.22
N ASN A 54 -1.73 -13.18 -16.27
CA ASN A 54 -1.12 -12.07 -17.00
C ASN A 54 0.07 -11.48 -16.23
N LYS A 55 1.27 -11.85 -16.69
CA LYS A 55 2.55 -11.41 -16.10
C LYS A 55 2.75 -9.89 -16.16
N ARG A 56 2.06 -9.19 -17.06
CA ARG A 56 2.23 -7.75 -17.30
C ARG A 56 1.59 -6.90 -16.21
N ILE A 57 0.48 -7.38 -15.63
CA ILE A 57 -0.29 -6.66 -14.59
C ILE A 57 -0.08 -7.25 -13.19
N ALA A 58 0.66 -8.37 -13.09
CA ALA A 58 1.06 -8.94 -11.82
C ALA A 58 1.93 -7.96 -11.01
N ILE A 59 1.84 -8.04 -9.68
CA ILE A 59 2.56 -7.19 -8.71
C ILE A 59 4.08 -7.37 -8.88
N GLY A 60 4.52 -8.62 -9.06
CA GLY A 60 5.91 -8.93 -9.30
C GLY A 60 6.23 -10.41 -9.14
N PHE A 61 7.53 -10.71 -9.15
CA PHE A 61 8.07 -12.05 -8.99
C PHE A 61 8.81 -12.16 -7.67
N SER A 62 8.69 -13.29 -7.00
CA SER A 62 9.46 -13.63 -5.81
C SER A 62 10.16 -14.97 -5.99
N THR A 63 11.33 -15.16 -5.37
CA THR A 63 12.04 -16.45 -5.36
C THR A 63 11.81 -17.27 -4.08
N THR A 64 11.19 -16.70 -3.07
CA THR A 64 10.95 -17.36 -1.76
C THR A 64 9.53 -17.09 -1.27
N ASP A 65 8.90 -18.07 -0.62
CA ASP A 65 7.64 -17.91 0.09
C ASP A 65 7.90 -18.14 1.59
N PRO A 66 7.78 -17.13 2.48
CA PRO A 66 7.24 -15.79 2.24
C PRO A 66 8.20 -14.85 1.46
N PRO A 67 7.66 -13.88 0.70
CA PRO A 67 8.47 -12.95 -0.08
C PRO A 67 9.19 -11.96 0.82
N THR A 68 10.50 -11.86 0.65
CA THR A 68 11.35 -10.85 1.31
C THR A 68 11.73 -9.74 0.32
N PRO A 69 12.06 -8.52 0.80
CA PRO A 69 12.48 -7.42 -0.08
C PRO A 69 13.66 -7.76 -1.00
N ARG A 70 14.52 -8.70 -0.58
CA ARG A 70 15.69 -9.16 -1.36
C ARG A 70 15.32 -10.17 -2.45
N SER A 71 14.25 -10.93 -2.23
CA SER A 71 13.76 -11.99 -3.13
C SER A 71 12.76 -11.48 -4.16
N PHE A 72 12.23 -10.27 -3.96
CA PHE A 72 11.12 -9.71 -4.73
C PHE A 72 11.61 -8.74 -5.80
N ILE A 73 11.07 -8.91 -7.00
CA ILE A 73 11.30 -8.05 -8.16
C ILE A 73 9.94 -7.45 -8.53
N GLU A 74 9.82 -6.14 -8.38
CA GLU A 74 8.60 -5.39 -8.69
C GLU A 74 8.37 -5.26 -10.19
N ASN A 75 7.10 -5.22 -10.57
CA ASN A 75 6.69 -4.92 -11.92
C ASN A 75 6.32 -3.43 -12.06
N GLN A 76 7.07 -2.71 -12.90
CA GLN A 76 6.87 -1.28 -13.11
C GLN A 76 5.51 -0.95 -13.72
N THR A 77 4.94 -1.85 -14.53
CA THR A 77 3.61 -1.64 -15.11
C THR A 77 2.53 -1.63 -14.04
N PHE A 78 2.62 -2.56 -13.08
CA PHE A 78 1.71 -2.59 -11.94
C PHE A 78 1.85 -1.32 -11.08
N THR A 79 3.07 -0.89 -10.78
CA THR A 79 3.31 0.34 -10.00
C THR A 79 2.71 1.57 -10.66
N LYS A 80 2.78 1.68 -12.00
CA LYS A 80 2.12 2.78 -12.74
C LYS A 80 0.60 2.75 -12.57
N ILE A 81 -0.01 1.58 -12.81
CA ILE A 81 -1.46 1.41 -12.64
C ILE A 81 -1.89 1.72 -11.21
N LEU A 82 -1.11 1.28 -10.22
CA LEU A 82 -1.33 1.61 -8.81
C LEU A 82 -1.39 3.12 -8.60
N TYR A 83 -0.38 3.87 -9.04
CA TYR A 83 -0.35 5.32 -8.85
C TYR A 83 -1.42 6.07 -9.65
N GLU A 84 -1.80 5.60 -10.84
CA GLU A 84 -2.95 6.14 -11.58
C GLU A 84 -4.25 5.98 -10.78
N VAL A 85 -4.52 4.78 -10.27
CA VAL A 85 -5.72 4.51 -9.45
C VAL A 85 -5.70 5.36 -8.18
N LEU A 86 -4.55 5.46 -7.51
CA LEU A 86 -4.41 6.26 -6.31
C LEU A 86 -4.62 7.76 -6.61
N ALA A 87 -4.09 8.31 -7.70
CA ALA A 87 -4.33 9.70 -8.08
C ALA A 87 -5.84 9.98 -8.30
N GLU A 88 -6.56 9.04 -8.91
CA GLU A 88 -7.99 9.16 -9.19
C GLU A 88 -8.91 8.89 -7.99
N HIS A 89 -8.48 8.09 -7.01
CA HIS A 89 -9.37 7.60 -5.95
C HIS A 89 -8.91 7.93 -4.53
N ALA A 90 -7.67 8.37 -4.31
CA ALA A 90 -7.15 8.69 -2.96
C ALA A 90 -8.02 9.74 -2.25
N HIS A 91 -8.48 10.78 -2.97
CA HIS A 91 -9.33 11.83 -2.40
C HIS A 91 -10.71 11.35 -1.93
N LYS A 92 -11.15 10.15 -2.33
CA LYS A 92 -12.41 9.53 -1.90
C LYS A 92 -12.21 8.57 -0.73
N ASP A 93 -10.97 8.32 -0.32
CA ASP A 93 -10.69 7.39 0.76
C ASP A 93 -11.09 8.01 2.11
N LYS A 94 -11.84 7.24 2.90
CA LYS A 94 -12.39 7.72 4.17
C LYS A 94 -11.30 7.93 5.21
N ASP A 95 -10.27 7.08 5.20
CA ASP A 95 -9.18 7.15 6.15
C ASP A 95 -8.35 8.43 5.91
N LEU A 96 -8.06 8.73 4.64
CA LEU A 96 -7.35 9.95 4.24
C LEU A 96 -8.18 11.21 4.54
N LEU A 97 -9.47 11.20 4.23
CA LEU A 97 -10.37 12.31 4.55
C LEU A 97 -10.47 12.53 6.07
N SER A 98 -10.55 11.45 6.86
CA SER A 98 -10.59 11.54 8.33
C SER A 98 -9.31 12.14 8.88
N GLN A 99 -8.16 11.77 8.31
CA GLN A 99 -6.87 12.34 8.67
C GLN A 99 -6.76 13.82 8.31
N ALA A 100 -7.25 14.22 7.13
CA ALA A 100 -7.32 15.62 6.69
C ALA A 100 -8.21 16.47 7.60
N GLN A 101 -9.39 15.95 7.97
CA GLN A 101 -10.29 16.62 8.90
C GLN A 101 -9.69 16.73 10.31
N ALA A 102 -9.01 15.68 10.78
CA ALA A 102 -8.30 15.71 12.06
C ALA A 102 -7.14 16.71 12.06
N PHE A 103 -6.45 16.88 10.93
CA PHE A 103 -5.39 17.85 10.73
C PHE A 103 -5.91 19.30 10.80
N ALA A 104 -7.06 19.58 10.19
CA ALA A 104 -7.70 20.90 10.19
C ALA A 104 -8.47 21.23 11.48
N GLY A 105 -8.86 20.22 12.26
CA GLY A 105 -9.57 20.41 13.51
C GLY A 105 -8.77 21.22 14.55
N PRO A 106 -9.44 21.87 15.52
CA PRO A 106 -8.79 22.68 16.55
C PRO A 106 -7.80 21.92 17.47
N GLY A 107 -7.70 20.60 17.31
CA GLY A 107 -6.72 19.72 17.96
C GLY A 107 -5.51 19.33 17.10
N GLY A 108 -5.51 19.55 15.77
CA GLY A 108 -4.43 19.17 14.86
C GLY A 108 -3.12 19.93 15.11
N ALA A 109 -3.22 21.17 15.60
CA ALA A 109 -2.08 21.97 16.03
C ALA A 109 -1.66 21.74 17.50
N ASN A 110 -2.41 20.94 18.26
CA ASN A 110 -2.27 20.83 19.72
C ASN A 110 -2.05 19.41 20.26
N LEU A 111 -2.18 18.34 19.47
CA LEU A 111 -2.06 16.96 19.99
C LEU A 111 -0.61 16.43 20.10
N GLY A 112 0.37 17.14 19.53
CA GLY A 112 1.80 16.80 19.66
C GLY A 112 2.61 17.72 20.59
N SER A 113 2.02 18.84 21.01
CA SER A 113 2.60 19.74 22.02
C SER A 113 1.95 19.39 23.34
N GLY A 114 2.71 19.15 24.41
CA GLY A 114 2.22 18.85 25.76
C GLY A 114 1.39 19.99 26.36
N GLY A 115 0.20 20.22 25.79
CA GLY A 115 -0.78 21.21 26.17
C GLY A 115 -1.48 20.77 27.45
N VAL A 116 -0.83 21.10 28.55
CA VAL A 116 -1.46 21.23 29.86
C VAL A 116 -2.82 21.92 29.74
N PHE A 117 -3.89 21.13 29.89
CA PHE A 117 -5.23 21.62 30.16
C PHE A 117 -5.28 22.24 31.56
N PHE A 118 -4.75 23.45 31.73
CA PHE A 118 -5.02 24.25 32.91
C PHE A 118 -5.31 25.69 32.50
N ALA A 119 -6.60 26.01 32.46
CA ALA A 119 -7.08 27.37 32.52
C ALA A 119 -6.67 27.96 33.89
N GLN A 120 -5.57 28.70 33.96
CA GLN A 120 -5.26 29.49 35.16
C GLN A 120 -4.81 30.91 34.83
N LYS A 121 -5.82 31.78 34.92
CA LYS A 121 -5.83 33.20 35.30
C LYS A 121 -4.52 33.73 35.92
N ASN A 122 -3.99 34.80 35.31
CA ASN A 122 -3.11 35.85 35.85
C ASN A 122 -1.76 35.47 36.50
N LYS A 123 -0.68 36.10 35.99
CA LYS A 123 0.17 37.14 36.67
C LYS A 123 1.67 36.97 36.32
N SER A 124 2.24 38.07 35.83
CA SER A 124 3.66 38.43 35.66
C SER A 124 4.70 37.65 36.51
N ARG A 125 5.77 37.14 35.84
CA ARG A 125 7.22 37.32 36.16
C ARG A 125 8.11 36.23 35.50
N SER A 126 9.15 36.66 34.77
CA SER A 126 10.31 35.83 34.38
C SER A 126 11.43 35.97 35.44
N PRO A 127 12.56 35.22 35.39
CA PRO A 127 12.85 33.90 34.77
C PRO A 127 13.51 32.90 35.76
N SER A 128 13.37 31.59 35.55
CA SER A 128 14.30 30.61 36.16
C SER A 128 14.52 29.40 35.27
N LYS A 129 15.79 29.19 34.91
CA LYS A 129 16.35 27.95 34.34
C LYS A 129 15.94 26.73 35.19
N VAL A 130 15.25 25.78 34.57
CA VAL A 130 15.28 24.36 34.96
C VAL A 130 15.69 23.59 33.71
N GLY A 131 16.82 22.89 33.81
CA GLY A 131 17.35 22.08 32.74
C GLY A 131 16.49 20.85 32.47
N SER A 132 16.20 20.62 31.19
CA SER A 132 15.91 19.30 30.67
C SER A 132 16.80 19.10 29.45
N SER A 133 17.94 18.50 29.69
CA SER A 133 18.73 17.82 28.67
C SER A 133 17.92 16.60 28.22
N GLY A 134 17.28 16.69 27.07
CA GLY A 134 16.56 15.58 26.47
C GLY A 134 16.27 15.95 25.02
N ALA A 135 17.01 15.35 24.10
CA ALA A 135 16.72 15.38 22.68
C ALA A 135 15.29 14.87 22.45
N GLY A 136 14.35 15.77 22.24
CA GLY A 136 12.95 15.42 22.10
C GLY A 136 12.18 16.57 21.46
N GLY A 137 11.46 16.26 20.39
CA GLY A 137 10.34 17.10 19.96
C GLY A 137 10.44 17.76 18.60
N ALA A 138 11.03 17.13 17.58
CA ALA A 138 10.68 17.49 16.20
C ALA A 138 9.29 16.96 15.79
N SER A 139 8.69 16.08 16.58
CA SER A 139 7.37 15.45 16.31
C SER A 139 6.17 16.38 16.51
N ALA A 140 6.37 17.61 16.98
CA ALA A 140 5.30 18.56 17.29
C ALA A 140 5.03 19.60 16.18
N GLN A 141 5.79 19.59 15.09
CA GLN A 141 5.75 20.65 14.07
C GLN A 141 4.88 20.31 12.84
N GLY A 142 4.06 19.27 12.92
CA GLY A 142 3.06 18.93 11.88
C GLY A 142 1.68 19.49 12.20
N GLY A 143 1.58 20.78 12.53
CA GLY A 143 0.30 21.46 12.73
C GLY A 143 -0.17 22.15 11.44
N ALA A 144 -1.48 22.40 11.32
CA ALA A 144 -2.05 23.25 10.27
C ALA A 144 -1.25 24.56 10.18
N GLY A 145 -0.65 24.82 9.01
CA GLY A 145 0.26 25.93 8.78
C GLY A 145 -0.35 27.25 9.23
N GLY A 146 0.33 27.93 10.15
CA GLY A 146 -0.02 29.29 10.55
C GLY A 146 0.24 30.26 9.40
N GLY A 147 -0.75 30.48 8.54
CA GLY A 147 -0.64 31.38 7.40
C GLY A 147 -1.74 31.31 6.33
N GLY A 148 -2.77 30.46 6.50
CA GLY A 148 -3.80 30.26 5.47
C GLY A 148 -3.39 29.30 4.36
N HIS A 149 -2.23 28.65 4.49
CA HIS A 149 -1.82 27.51 3.67
C HIS A 149 -2.21 26.24 4.41
N GLY A 150 -2.98 25.37 3.76
CA GLY A 150 -3.27 24.07 4.33
C GLY A 150 -2.07 23.13 4.15
N GLY A 151 -2.01 22.09 4.98
CA GLY A 151 -0.84 21.22 5.10
C GLY A 151 -0.81 20.11 4.05
N TYR A 152 0.08 19.14 4.28
CA TYR A 152 0.10 17.89 3.52
C TYR A 152 -0.31 16.75 4.43
N VAL A 153 -1.13 15.86 3.89
CA VAL A 153 -1.53 14.61 4.55
C VAL A 153 -0.98 13.44 3.75
N HIS A 154 -0.40 12.47 4.46
CA HIS A 154 0.28 11.33 3.86
C HIS A 154 -0.66 10.13 3.79
N LEU A 155 -0.85 9.58 2.59
CA LEU A 155 -1.50 8.29 2.40
C LEU A 155 -0.51 7.19 2.78
N SER A 156 -0.77 6.54 3.90
CA SER A 156 0.06 5.47 4.43
C SER A 156 -0.46 4.10 4.02
N ASP A 157 0.44 3.14 3.86
CA ASP A 157 0.12 1.73 3.66
C ASP A 157 -0.54 1.15 4.93
N SER A 158 -1.61 0.37 4.76
CA SER A 158 -2.37 -0.22 5.86
C SER A 158 -1.67 -1.40 6.53
N ARG A 159 -0.55 -1.89 5.99
CA ARG A 159 0.24 -2.99 6.59
C ARG A 159 0.89 -2.60 7.91
N ASN A 160 1.26 -1.34 8.04
CA ASN A 160 1.97 -0.78 9.19
C ASN A 160 1.39 0.61 9.51
N PRO A 161 0.16 0.67 10.03
CA PRO A 161 -0.50 1.94 10.32
C PRO A 161 0.29 2.69 11.40
N PRO A 162 0.62 3.97 11.20
CA PRO A 162 1.37 4.74 12.18
C PRO A 162 0.53 4.97 13.45
N ASP A 163 1.22 5.13 14.58
CA ASP A 163 0.58 5.57 15.83
C ASP A 163 -0.10 6.93 15.63
N PHE A 164 -1.15 7.19 16.42
CA PHE A 164 -1.89 8.45 16.34
C PHE A 164 -0.97 9.66 16.44
N GLY A 165 -1.08 10.58 15.48
CA GLY A 165 -0.26 11.79 15.40
C GLY A 165 1.18 11.57 14.90
N ARG A 166 1.54 10.35 14.48
CA ARG A 166 2.81 10.06 13.81
C ARG A 166 2.62 9.91 12.30
N ILE A 167 3.74 10.11 11.59
CA ILE A 167 3.84 9.86 10.15
C ILE A 167 4.41 8.44 9.98
N ALA A 168 3.92 7.71 8.97
CA ALA A 168 4.44 6.39 8.62
C ALA A 168 5.92 6.46 8.20
N TRP A 169 6.58 5.29 8.17
CA TRP A 169 7.93 5.22 7.64
C TRP A 169 7.97 5.64 6.16
N PRO A 170 9.05 6.28 5.67
CA PRO A 170 9.13 6.73 4.28
C PRO A 170 8.87 5.63 3.24
N GLU A 171 9.18 4.38 3.56
CA GLU A 171 8.92 3.19 2.73
C GLU A 171 7.46 2.71 2.73
N ASP A 172 6.67 3.17 3.69
CA ASP A 172 5.24 2.87 3.87
C ASP A 172 4.34 4.02 3.41
N ILE A 173 4.90 5.19 3.06
CA ILE A 173 4.13 6.31 2.52
C ILE A 173 3.96 6.11 1.02
N LEU A 174 2.72 5.93 0.57
CA LEU A 174 2.38 5.82 -0.85
C LEU A 174 2.55 7.17 -1.55
N GLY A 175 2.04 8.23 -0.92
CA GLY A 175 2.12 9.59 -1.42
C GLY A 175 1.52 10.61 -0.45
N SER A 176 1.52 11.88 -0.87
CA SER A 176 1.00 13.00 -0.08
C SER A 176 -0.06 13.76 -0.86
N VAL A 177 -1.07 14.27 -0.18
CA VAL A 177 -2.07 15.16 -0.75
C VAL A 177 -2.06 16.50 -0.02
N GLU A 178 -2.23 17.58 -0.76
CA GLU A 178 -2.42 18.91 -0.19
C GLU A 178 -3.86 19.05 0.32
N VAL A 179 -4.00 19.57 1.54
CA VAL A 179 -5.30 19.85 2.18
C VAL A 179 -5.45 21.33 2.44
N ASP A 180 -6.68 21.84 2.52
CA ASP A 180 -6.99 23.21 2.91
C ASP A 180 -7.05 23.38 4.45
N GLN A 181 -7.28 24.61 4.90
CA GLN A 181 -7.49 24.91 6.33
C GLN A 181 -8.74 24.24 6.93
N SER A 182 -9.69 23.84 6.09
CA SER A 182 -10.93 23.15 6.50
C SER A 182 -10.80 21.63 6.47
N GLY A 183 -9.63 21.08 6.08
CA GLY A 183 -9.36 19.65 5.99
C GLY A 183 -9.92 19.01 4.72
N ASN A 184 -10.22 19.80 3.69
CA ASN A 184 -10.60 19.30 2.37
C ASN A 184 -9.34 19.08 1.53
N ILE A 185 -9.32 18.01 0.75
CA ILE A 185 -8.22 17.71 -0.17
C ILE A 185 -8.35 18.60 -1.41
N ILE A 186 -7.33 19.41 -1.72
CA ILE A 186 -7.31 20.31 -2.88
C ILE A 186 -6.40 19.75 -3.98
N GLY A 187 -5.32 19.07 -3.58
CA GLY A 187 -4.29 18.57 -4.50
C GLY A 187 -4.56 17.16 -5.02
N GLN A 188 -3.78 16.79 -6.04
CA GLN A 188 -3.64 15.39 -6.44
C GLN A 188 -2.64 14.67 -5.54
N LEU A 189 -2.66 13.33 -5.56
CA LEU A 189 -1.69 12.54 -4.85
C LEU A 189 -0.31 12.68 -5.50
N GLU A 190 0.64 13.22 -4.75
CA GLU A 190 2.05 13.24 -5.12
C GLU A 190 2.75 11.97 -4.61
N PRO A 191 3.34 11.14 -5.48
CA PRO A 191 4.07 9.95 -5.06
C PRO A 191 5.25 10.29 -4.14
N SER A 192 5.49 9.46 -3.11
CA SER A 192 6.62 9.68 -2.19
C SER A 192 7.99 9.38 -2.82
N GLY A 193 8.03 8.53 -3.85
CA GLY A 193 9.26 8.05 -4.49
C GLY A 193 10.08 7.06 -3.66
N THR A 194 9.80 6.92 -2.36
CA THR A 194 10.49 6.01 -1.44
C THR A 194 9.68 4.75 -1.11
N TYR A 195 8.42 4.69 -1.53
CA TYR A 195 7.51 3.58 -1.27
C TYR A 195 8.07 2.23 -1.77
N ARG A 196 7.86 1.17 -0.98
CA ARG A 196 8.23 -0.20 -1.34
C ARG A 196 7.03 -1.14 -1.23
N ILE A 197 6.74 -1.86 -2.30
CA ILE A 197 5.66 -2.87 -2.32
C ILE A 197 5.87 -3.95 -1.26
N ILE A 198 7.12 -4.32 -0.94
CA ILE A 198 7.44 -5.29 0.11
C ILE A 198 8.47 -4.70 1.07
N THR A 199 8.16 -4.75 2.35
CA THR A 199 9.06 -4.43 3.47
C THR A 199 9.15 -5.62 4.43
N ASN A 200 9.88 -5.47 5.54
CA ASN A 200 9.95 -6.51 6.56
C ASN A 200 8.62 -6.72 7.28
N GLU A 201 7.73 -5.72 7.28
CA GLU A 201 6.39 -5.78 7.87
C GLU A 201 5.40 -6.54 6.98
N GLY A 202 5.70 -6.69 5.69
CA GLY A 202 4.90 -7.48 4.76
C GLY A 202 4.75 -6.84 3.39
N ILE A 203 3.73 -7.29 2.67
CA ILE A 203 3.39 -6.81 1.33
C ILE A 203 2.38 -5.66 1.40
N LEU A 204 2.36 -4.85 0.33
CA LEU A 204 1.41 -3.76 0.06
C LEU A 204 0.03 -4.01 0.70
N GLY A 205 -0.35 -3.09 1.57
CA GLY A 205 -1.66 -2.98 2.21
C GLY A 205 -2.36 -1.70 1.77
N LEU A 206 -3.51 -1.84 1.12
CA LEU A 206 -4.36 -0.72 0.77
C LEU A 206 -5.64 -0.78 1.59
N SER A 207 -6.25 0.38 1.83
CA SER A 207 -7.60 0.44 2.40
C SER A 207 -8.57 -0.40 1.56
N PRO A 208 -9.63 -0.98 2.17
CA PRO A 208 -10.57 -1.84 1.45
C PRO A 208 -11.19 -1.18 0.22
N TYR A 209 -11.34 0.15 0.24
CA TYR A 209 -11.85 0.95 -0.86
C TYR A 209 -10.84 1.04 -2.02
N LEU A 210 -9.60 1.46 -1.74
CA LEU A 210 -8.55 1.61 -2.77
C LEU A 210 -8.16 0.27 -3.39
N SER A 211 -8.07 -0.77 -2.58
CA SER A 211 -7.82 -2.14 -3.08
C SER A 211 -8.94 -2.63 -3.99
N GLY A 212 -10.21 -2.33 -3.70
CA GLY A 212 -11.33 -2.65 -4.59
C GLY A 212 -11.19 -1.96 -5.94
N LYS A 213 -10.88 -0.65 -5.94
CA LYS A 213 -10.67 0.13 -7.16
C LYS A 213 -9.46 -0.32 -7.97
N LEU A 214 -8.39 -0.73 -7.29
CA LEU A 214 -7.23 -1.31 -7.94
C LEU A 214 -7.58 -2.61 -8.66
N VAL A 215 -8.30 -3.53 -8.01
CA VAL A 215 -8.73 -4.80 -8.62
C VAL A 215 -9.64 -4.55 -9.82
N GLU A 216 -10.58 -3.60 -9.72
CA GLU A 216 -11.44 -3.20 -10.85
C GLU A 216 -10.60 -2.70 -12.04
N ARG A 217 -9.60 -1.83 -11.80
CA ARG A 217 -8.72 -1.32 -12.86
C ARG A 217 -7.87 -2.43 -13.48
N LEU A 218 -7.33 -3.34 -12.66
CA LEU A 218 -6.53 -4.47 -13.13
C LEU A 218 -7.34 -5.41 -14.03
N ARG A 219 -8.60 -5.72 -13.67
CA ARG A 219 -9.49 -6.52 -14.53
C ARG A 219 -9.76 -5.86 -15.87
N ALA A 220 -10.03 -4.56 -15.87
CA ALA A 220 -10.24 -3.82 -17.12
C ALA A 220 -9.00 -3.85 -18.03
N GLU A 221 -7.80 -3.85 -17.46
CA GLU A 221 -6.56 -3.92 -18.24
C GLU A 221 -6.24 -5.35 -18.71
N ASP A 222 -6.66 -6.36 -17.95
CA ASP A 222 -6.59 -7.75 -18.37
C ASP A 222 -7.53 -8.04 -19.55
N GLU A 223 -8.79 -7.57 -19.48
CA GLU A 223 -9.76 -7.69 -20.57
C GLU A 223 -9.27 -7.03 -21.87
N LYS A 224 -8.57 -5.90 -21.77
CA LYS A 224 -7.94 -5.24 -22.92
C LYS A 224 -6.78 -6.03 -23.52
N ASP A 225 -6.03 -6.77 -22.71
CA ASP A 225 -4.95 -7.63 -23.21
C ASP A 225 -5.47 -8.89 -23.89
N HIS A 226 -6.67 -9.33 -23.50
CA HIS A 226 -7.36 -10.48 -24.07
C HIS A 226 -8.22 -10.14 -25.30
N SER A 227 -8.46 -8.87 -25.60
CA SER A 227 -9.23 -8.37 -26.75
C SER A 227 -8.35 -8.11 -27.98
#